data_AF-B0TXT0-F1
#
_entry.id   AF-B0TXT0-F1
#
_cell.length_a   1.000
_cell.length_b   1.000
_cell.length_c   1.000
_cell.angle_alpha   90.00
_cell.angle_beta   90.00
_cell.angle_gamma   90.00
#
_symmetry.space_group_name_H-M   'P 1'
#
loop_
_entity.id
_entity.type
_entity.pdbx_description
1 polymer ?
#
loop_
_entity_poly.entity_id
_entity_poly.type
_entity_poly.pdbx_seq_one_letter_code
_entity_poly.pdbx_strand_id
1 'polypeptide(L)'
;MKFSKVLSYFFAVSSVASLTSCQSIKDAYQTYYQNTGSSDITSKSTYTCSEYEVGSVIKNGFGNSQTLVVGNISIRDGYVTNLLTKNIPFNYENYNINHVCTSHVTDMSYLFDGSEEIKANITDFDTSKVNNMSYMFANARNFNQPIGNWNTSKVENMDHMFYRARSFNQPIGNWNVFNVKNMDYMFAGAYRFNQPINGWNVLNVLDYSNFISATSALNPQYKPKFVVYDFSIGLKK
;
A
#
# COMPACT_ATOMS: atom_id res chain seq x y z
N MET A 1 -34.22 28.48 27.43
CA MET A 1 -33.64 27.60 28.47
C MET A 1 -34.28 26.23 28.31
N LYS A 2 -33.63 25.08 28.23
CA LYS A 2 -32.24 24.64 28.39
C LYS A 2 -32.11 23.34 27.58
N PHE A 3 -30.95 23.14 26.96
CA PHE A 3 -30.48 21.86 26.46
C PHE A 3 -30.36 20.83 27.59
N SER A 4 -30.62 19.56 27.30
CA SER A 4 -30.05 18.44 28.06
C SER A 4 -29.70 17.29 27.12
N LYS A 5 -28.39 17.00 27.05
CA LYS A 5 -27.79 15.81 26.44
C LYS A 5 -28.10 14.60 27.32
N VAL A 6 -28.35 13.44 26.71
CA VAL A 6 -28.08 12.15 27.35
C VAL A 6 -27.10 11.39 26.46
N LEU A 7 -25.99 11.05 27.11
CA LEU A 7 -24.85 10.29 26.62
C LEU A 7 -25.19 8.80 26.80
N SER A 8 -25.06 7.97 25.77
CA SER A 8 -25.00 6.52 25.92
C SER A 8 -23.72 6.00 25.30
N TYR A 9 -22.80 5.58 26.16
CA TYR A 9 -21.62 4.80 25.83
C TYR A 9 -22.03 3.41 25.33
N PHE A 10 -21.43 2.95 24.24
CA PHE A 10 -21.27 1.52 23.96
C PHE A 10 -19.78 1.23 23.79
N PHE A 11 -19.26 0.32 24.61
CA PHE A 11 -17.93 -0.27 24.45
C PHE A 11 -17.96 -1.37 23.38
N ALA A 12 -16.86 -1.42 22.63
CA ALA A 12 -16.60 -2.34 21.54
C ALA A 12 -16.47 -3.80 21.99
N VAL A 13 -16.86 -4.74 21.12
CA VAL A 13 -16.15 -6.00 20.94
C VAL A 13 -16.01 -6.30 19.44
N SER A 14 -14.75 -6.58 19.11
CA SER A 14 -14.15 -7.12 17.90
C SER A 14 -15.04 -7.81 16.86
N SER A 15 -14.98 -7.31 15.64
CA SER A 15 -14.07 -7.90 14.66
C SER A 15 -13.58 -6.78 13.75
N VAL A 16 -12.26 -6.60 13.67
CA VAL A 16 -11.69 -5.88 12.54
C VAL A 16 -11.98 -6.75 11.33
N ALA A 17 -13.09 -6.49 10.66
CA ALA A 17 -13.28 -6.94 9.29
C ALA A 17 -12.07 -6.41 8.53
N SER A 18 -11.16 -7.30 8.15
CA SER A 18 -10.03 -7.00 7.28
C SER A 18 -10.61 -6.31 6.04
N LEU A 19 -10.41 -5.00 5.95
CA LEU A 19 -10.83 -4.21 4.82
C LEU A 19 -10.04 -4.72 3.61
N THR A 20 -10.73 -5.44 2.73
CA THR A 20 -10.17 -5.81 1.42
C THR A 20 -10.23 -4.60 0.49
N SER A 21 -9.13 -4.45 -0.24
CA SER A 21 -8.75 -3.63 -1.39
C SER A 21 -9.74 -3.15 -2.47
N CYS A 22 -11.05 -3.14 -2.21
CA CYS A 22 -12.06 -2.63 -3.16
C CYS A 22 -12.61 -1.26 -2.76
N GLN A 23 -11.79 -0.40 -2.14
CA GLN A 23 -12.20 0.98 -1.88
C GLN A 23 -12.42 1.74 -3.21
N SER A 24 -11.77 1.45 -4.34
CA SER A 24 -12.07 2.17 -5.59
C SER A 24 -13.51 1.98 -6.12
N ILE A 25 -14.11 0.80 -5.96
CA ILE A 25 -15.51 0.53 -6.33
C ILE A 25 -16.46 1.04 -5.24
N LYS A 26 -16.09 0.87 -3.97
CA LYS A 26 -16.91 1.27 -2.81
C LYS A 26 -16.87 2.78 -2.54
N ASP A 27 -15.78 3.48 -2.83
CA ASP A 27 -15.58 4.92 -2.67
C ASP A 27 -16.20 5.72 -3.81
N ALA A 28 -16.15 5.19 -5.04
CA ALA A 28 -16.96 5.73 -6.13
C ALA A 28 -18.45 5.74 -5.73
N TYR A 29 -18.91 4.69 -5.03
CA TYR A 29 -20.27 4.55 -4.53
C TYR A 29 -20.56 5.46 -3.31
N GLN A 30 -19.69 5.49 -2.29
CA GLN A 30 -19.90 6.28 -1.07
C GLN A 30 -19.80 7.80 -1.29
N THR A 31 -18.86 8.24 -2.14
CA THR A 31 -18.73 9.66 -2.53
C THR A 31 -19.99 10.16 -3.25
N TYR A 32 -20.66 9.31 -4.03
CA TYR A 32 -21.93 9.63 -4.68
C TYR A 32 -23.12 9.68 -3.70
N TYR A 33 -23.19 8.75 -2.75
CA TYR A 33 -24.27 8.70 -1.74
C TYR A 33 -24.32 9.98 -0.90
N GLN A 34 -23.15 10.50 -0.52
CA GLN A 34 -23.00 11.76 0.20
C GLN A 34 -23.41 12.98 -0.64
N ASN A 35 -23.35 12.89 -1.98
CA ASN A 35 -23.62 14.01 -2.88
C ASN A 35 -25.04 14.04 -3.47
N THR A 36 -25.79 12.92 -3.45
CA THR A 36 -27.07 12.82 -4.18
C THR A 36 -28.27 12.33 -3.37
N GLY A 37 -28.06 11.73 -2.20
CA GLY A 37 -29.15 11.27 -1.32
C GLY A 37 -30.06 10.17 -1.92
N SER A 38 -29.67 9.52 -3.02
CA SER A 38 -30.48 8.51 -3.71
C SER A 38 -30.42 7.14 -3.02
N SER A 39 -31.59 6.54 -2.76
CA SER A 39 -31.76 5.24 -2.09
C SER A 39 -32.13 4.09 -3.03
N ASP A 40 -32.03 4.26 -4.36
CA ASP A 40 -32.40 3.22 -5.32
C ASP A 40 -31.35 2.10 -5.38
N ILE A 41 -31.52 1.12 -4.49
CA ILE A 41 -30.67 -0.05 -4.35
C ILE A 41 -31.31 -1.20 -5.12
N THR A 42 -30.90 -1.40 -6.37
CA THR A 42 -31.10 -2.67 -7.06
C THR A 42 -29.76 -3.14 -7.64
N SER A 43 -29.20 -4.19 -7.05
CA SER A 43 -27.89 -4.82 -7.30
C SER A 43 -26.66 -4.12 -6.69
N LYS A 44 -26.51 -4.31 -5.38
CA LYS A 44 -25.22 -4.25 -4.71
C LYS A 44 -24.35 -5.34 -5.35
N SER A 45 -23.50 -5.01 -6.31
CA SER A 45 -22.55 -5.97 -6.88
C SER A 45 -21.61 -6.40 -5.75
N THR A 46 -21.81 -7.61 -5.23
CA THR A 46 -20.99 -8.24 -4.20
C THR A 46 -19.62 -8.66 -4.73
N TYR A 47 -19.39 -8.48 -6.04
CA TYR A 47 -18.19 -8.89 -6.74
C TYR A 47 -17.01 -7.99 -6.37
N THR A 48 -15.98 -8.61 -5.81
CA THR A 48 -14.67 -8.00 -5.61
C THR A 48 -13.89 -8.07 -6.93
N CYS A 49 -13.02 -7.09 -7.20
CA CYS A 49 -12.25 -7.12 -8.46
C CYS A 49 -11.29 -8.33 -8.56
N SER A 50 -11.04 -9.02 -7.44
CA SER A 50 -10.37 -10.33 -7.38
C SER A 50 -11.12 -11.49 -8.05
N GLU A 51 -12.40 -11.33 -8.36
CA GLU A 51 -13.20 -12.38 -9.03
C GLU A 51 -13.07 -12.33 -10.57
N TYR A 52 -12.42 -11.30 -11.09
CA TYR A 52 -12.24 -11.08 -12.52
C TYR A 52 -10.83 -11.47 -12.95
N GLU A 53 -10.69 -12.03 -14.15
CA GLU A 53 -9.39 -12.38 -14.72
C GLU A 53 -8.58 -11.13 -15.08
N VAL A 54 -7.26 -11.24 -15.05
CA VAL A 54 -6.35 -10.18 -15.53
C VAL A 54 -6.68 -9.82 -16.98
N GLY A 55 -6.76 -8.52 -17.28
CA GLY A 55 -7.20 -7.99 -18.59
C GLY A 55 -8.68 -7.64 -18.63
N SER A 56 -9.48 -8.11 -17.67
CA SER A 56 -10.90 -7.71 -17.59
C SER A 56 -11.04 -6.23 -17.32
N VAL A 57 -11.97 -5.58 -18.03
CA VAL A 57 -12.38 -4.20 -17.75
C VAL A 57 -13.72 -4.21 -17.02
N ILE A 58 -13.69 -3.71 -15.79
CA ILE A 58 -14.89 -3.54 -14.96
C ILE A 58 -15.45 -2.15 -15.22
N LYS A 59 -16.69 -2.11 -15.74
CA LYS A 59 -17.45 -0.87 -15.89
C LYS A 59 -18.11 -0.54 -14.55
N ASN A 60 -17.47 0.34 -13.79
CA ASN A 60 -18.07 0.85 -12.56
C ASN A 60 -19.12 1.87 -13.00
N GLY A 61 -20.40 1.51 -12.93
CA GLY A 61 -21.54 2.15 -13.62
C GLY A 61 -21.79 3.66 -13.41
N PHE A 62 -20.85 4.43 -12.88
CA PHE A 62 -20.97 5.88 -12.70
C PHE A 62 -19.68 6.63 -13.13
N GLY A 63 -19.86 7.70 -13.92
CA GLY A 63 -18.80 8.66 -14.27
C GLY A 63 -17.79 8.24 -15.36
N ASN A 64 -18.10 7.25 -16.20
CA ASN A 64 -17.14 6.63 -17.14
C ASN A 64 -15.90 6.03 -16.44
N SER A 65 -16.01 5.66 -15.16
CA SER A 65 -14.93 4.97 -14.44
C SER A 65 -14.79 3.53 -14.94
N GLN A 66 -13.63 3.21 -15.50
CA GLN A 66 -13.31 1.91 -16.07
C GLN A 66 -12.05 1.40 -15.40
N THR A 67 -12.20 0.30 -14.68
CA THR A 67 -11.11 -0.33 -13.92
C THR A 67 -10.55 -1.50 -14.69
N LEU A 68 -9.27 -1.45 -15.01
CA LEU A 68 -8.55 -2.60 -15.58
C LEU A 68 -8.05 -3.50 -14.45
N VAL A 69 -8.35 -4.80 -14.52
CA VAL A 69 -7.75 -5.79 -13.62
C VAL A 69 -6.34 -6.11 -14.11
N VAL A 70 -5.34 -5.78 -13.31
CA VAL A 70 -3.93 -5.88 -13.70
C VAL A 70 -3.21 -7.02 -12.97
N GLY A 71 -2.27 -7.66 -13.67
CA GLY A 71 -1.28 -8.56 -13.09
C GLY A 71 0.12 -7.94 -13.07
N ASN A 72 1.12 -8.71 -12.66
CA ASN A 72 2.52 -8.24 -12.53
C ASN A 72 3.08 -7.62 -13.82
N ILE A 73 2.76 -8.19 -14.98
CA ILE A 73 3.26 -7.69 -16.27
C ILE A 73 2.61 -6.35 -16.60
N SER A 74 1.29 -6.25 -16.46
CA SER A 74 0.52 -5.05 -16.77
C SER A 74 0.91 -3.86 -15.88
N ILE A 75 1.16 -4.08 -14.59
CA ILE A 75 1.51 -2.96 -13.69
C ILE A 75 2.86 -2.31 -14.03
N ARG A 76 3.72 -3.01 -14.76
CA ARG A 76 5.02 -2.52 -15.25
C ARG A 76 4.99 -2.05 -16.70
N ASP A 77 3.84 -2.13 -17.36
CA ASP A 77 3.72 -1.62 -18.71
C ASP A 77 3.75 -0.08 -18.71
N GLY A 78 4.18 0.52 -19.82
CA GLY A 78 4.31 1.96 -19.92
C GLY A 78 2.97 2.70 -19.80
N TYR A 79 1.83 2.05 -20.08
CA TYR A 79 0.51 2.67 -20.03
C TYR A 79 -0.01 2.78 -18.60
N VAL A 80 -0.03 1.67 -17.86
CA VAL A 80 -0.41 1.63 -16.45
C VAL A 80 0.55 2.48 -15.63
N THR A 81 1.86 2.39 -15.87
CA THR A 81 2.83 3.25 -15.17
C THR A 81 2.56 4.74 -15.44
N ASN A 82 2.20 5.12 -16.67
CA ASN A 82 1.80 6.50 -16.98
C ASN A 82 0.50 6.90 -16.26
N LEU A 83 -0.51 6.03 -16.20
CA LEU A 83 -1.72 6.28 -15.42
C LEU A 83 -1.37 6.51 -13.94
N LEU A 84 -0.54 5.66 -13.34
CA LEU A 84 -0.22 5.75 -11.92
C LEU A 84 0.65 6.97 -11.57
N THR A 85 1.65 7.27 -12.38
CA THR A 85 2.59 8.39 -12.13
C THR A 85 2.00 9.73 -12.54
N LYS A 86 1.34 9.81 -13.70
CA LYS A 86 0.87 11.08 -14.30
C LYS A 86 -0.64 11.30 -14.16
N ASN A 87 -1.40 10.30 -13.71
CA ASN A 87 -2.87 10.32 -13.66
C ASN A 87 -3.51 10.57 -15.04
N ILE A 88 -2.94 9.95 -16.09
CA ILE A 88 -3.41 10.06 -17.48
C ILE A 88 -4.13 8.77 -17.87
N PRO A 89 -5.45 8.82 -18.15
CA PRO A 89 -6.18 7.68 -18.70
C PRO A 89 -5.62 7.18 -20.03
N PHE A 90 -5.78 5.91 -20.33
CA PHE A 90 -5.32 5.31 -21.59
C PHE A 90 -6.40 4.45 -22.24
N ASN A 91 -6.28 4.28 -23.56
CA ASN A 91 -7.17 3.39 -24.31
C ASN A 91 -6.69 1.93 -24.20
N TYR A 92 -7.57 1.03 -23.80
CA TYR A 92 -7.37 -0.41 -23.80
C TYR A 92 -8.56 -1.08 -24.47
N GLU A 93 -8.40 -1.63 -25.67
CA GLU A 93 -9.50 -2.30 -26.39
C GLU A 93 -10.80 -1.46 -26.53
N ASN A 94 -10.66 -0.16 -26.78
CA ASN A 94 -11.76 0.84 -26.82
C ASN A 94 -12.35 1.23 -25.46
N TYR A 95 -11.73 0.81 -24.35
CA TYR A 95 -12.01 1.29 -23.00
C TYR A 95 -11.07 2.43 -22.62
N ASN A 96 -11.59 3.49 -22.01
CA ASN A 96 -10.83 4.58 -21.42
C ASN A 96 -10.52 4.26 -19.95
N ILE A 97 -9.40 3.58 -19.72
CA ILE A 97 -8.98 3.11 -18.40
C ILE A 97 -8.45 4.28 -17.56
N ASN A 98 -9.08 4.50 -16.41
CA ASN A 98 -8.71 5.54 -15.44
C ASN A 98 -8.51 5.01 -14.02
N HIS A 99 -8.71 3.71 -13.79
CA HIS A 99 -8.39 3.02 -12.55
C HIS A 99 -7.80 1.64 -12.82
N VAL A 100 -7.09 1.09 -11.84
CA VAL A 100 -6.58 -0.28 -11.89
C VAL A 100 -6.96 -1.05 -10.62
N CYS A 101 -7.19 -2.35 -10.79
CA CYS A 101 -7.35 -3.29 -9.69
C CYS A 101 -6.10 -4.17 -9.60
N THR A 102 -5.40 -4.11 -8.47
CA THR A 102 -4.13 -4.83 -8.26
C THR A 102 -4.29 -6.17 -7.54
N SER A 103 -5.51 -6.71 -7.43
CA SER A 103 -5.81 -7.93 -6.66
C SER A 103 -5.15 -9.22 -7.17
N HIS A 104 -4.53 -9.16 -8.34
CA HIS A 104 -3.76 -10.24 -8.97
C HIS A 104 -2.25 -9.97 -8.98
N VAL A 105 -1.81 -8.83 -8.45
CA VAL A 105 -0.41 -8.45 -8.39
C VAL A 105 0.25 -9.10 -7.18
N THR A 106 1.34 -9.82 -7.44
CA THR A 106 2.21 -10.41 -6.41
C THR A 106 3.56 -9.70 -6.33
N ASP A 107 3.96 -8.96 -7.36
CA ASP A 107 5.24 -8.27 -7.42
C ASP A 107 5.03 -6.80 -7.82
N MET A 108 5.29 -5.89 -6.88
CA MET A 108 5.25 -4.45 -7.06
C MET A 108 6.66 -3.83 -7.09
N SER A 109 7.71 -4.66 -7.20
CA SER A 109 9.07 -4.13 -7.20
C SER A 109 9.30 -3.17 -8.37
N TYR A 110 10.05 -2.10 -8.08
CA TYR A 110 10.39 -0.98 -8.96
C TYR A 110 9.21 -0.15 -9.50
N LEU A 111 7.96 -0.39 -9.06
CA LEU A 111 6.78 0.24 -9.68
C LEU A 111 6.84 1.77 -9.77
N PHE A 112 7.41 2.42 -8.75
CA PHE A 112 7.57 3.87 -8.69
C PHE A 112 9.03 4.30 -8.49
N ASP A 113 10.00 3.45 -8.85
CA ASP A 113 11.42 3.84 -8.75
C ASP A 113 11.70 5.08 -9.62
N GLY A 114 12.37 6.07 -9.03
CA GLY A 114 12.74 7.32 -9.68
C GLY A 114 11.57 8.24 -10.04
N SER A 115 10.33 7.90 -9.66
CA SER A 115 9.16 8.71 -9.98
C SER A 115 9.23 10.08 -9.29
N GLU A 116 9.27 11.17 -10.08
CA GLU A 116 9.30 12.53 -9.55
C GLU A 116 7.98 12.91 -8.86
N GLU A 117 6.87 12.41 -9.39
CA GLU A 117 5.52 12.57 -8.86
C GLU A 117 4.72 11.27 -9.04
N ILE A 118 3.89 10.95 -8.05
CA ILE A 118 2.87 9.89 -8.12
C ILE A 118 1.54 10.61 -7.93
N LYS A 119 0.82 10.85 -9.03
CA LYS A 119 -0.42 11.63 -9.02
C LYS A 119 -1.66 10.81 -8.76
N ALA A 120 -1.66 9.54 -9.16
CA ALA A 120 -2.78 8.67 -8.85
C ALA A 120 -2.87 8.45 -7.34
N ASN A 121 -4.10 8.32 -6.84
CA ASN A 121 -4.31 7.85 -5.48
C ASN A 121 -4.01 6.35 -5.42
N ILE A 122 -3.04 5.96 -4.61
CA ILE A 122 -2.62 4.56 -4.42
C ILE A 122 -3.03 3.99 -3.05
N THR A 123 -3.79 4.73 -2.24
CA THR A 123 -4.25 4.29 -0.91
C THR A 123 -5.00 2.96 -0.96
N ASP A 124 -5.71 2.73 -2.06
CA ASP A 124 -6.69 1.65 -2.20
C ASP A 124 -6.14 0.45 -2.96
N PHE A 125 -4.84 0.39 -3.20
CA PHE A 125 -4.20 -0.77 -3.83
C PHE A 125 -4.44 -2.04 -3.00
N ASP A 126 -4.77 -3.13 -3.70
CA ASP A 126 -4.68 -4.46 -3.13
C ASP A 126 -3.22 -4.89 -3.06
N THR A 127 -2.70 -5.01 -1.84
CA THR A 127 -1.38 -5.58 -1.58
C THR A 127 -1.45 -6.95 -0.91
N SER A 128 -2.64 -7.52 -0.72
CA SER A 128 -2.86 -8.75 0.06
C SER A 128 -2.26 -10.02 -0.55
N LYS A 129 -1.84 -9.97 -1.82
CA LYS A 129 -1.10 -11.02 -2.52
C LYS A 129 0.35 -10.64 -2.83
N VAL A 130 0.75 -9.41 -2.54
CA VAL A 130 2.09 -8.91 -2.86
C VAL A 130 3.12 -9.56 -1.94
N ASN A 131 4.12 -10.20 -2.52
CA ASN A 131 5.24 -10.81 -1.82
C ASN A 131 6.56 -10.03 -2.04
N ASN A 132 6.63 -9.16 -3.05
CA ASN A 132 7.80 -8.35 -3.33
C ASN A 132 7.44 -6.88 -3.51
N MET A 133 8.02 -6.02 -2.67
CA MET A 133 7.90 -4.55 -2.74
C MET A 133 9.28 -3.88 -2.87
N SER A 134 10.32 -4.62 -3.27
CA SER A 134 11.67 -4.06 -3.35
C SER A 134 11.75 -2.90 -4.33
N TYR A 135 12.52 -1.86 -3.97
CA TYR A 135 12.68 -0.64 -4.76
C TYR A 135 11.37 0.10 -5.13
N MET A 136 10.20 -0.29 -4.59
CA MET A 136 8.90 0.21 -5.09
C MET A 136 8.82 1.74 -5.11
N PHE A 137 9.39 2.43 -4.12
CA PHE A 137 9.48 3.89 -4.06
C PHE A 137 10.93 4.38 -3.97
N ALA A 138 11.90 3.57 -4.43
CA ALA A 138 13.28 4.00 -4.48
C ALA A 138 13.39 5.29 -5.31
N ASN A 139 14.21 6.24 -4.86
CA ASN A 139 14.41 7.55 -5.49
C ASN A 139 13.14 8.40 -5.73
N ALA A 140 11.96 8.02 -5.23
CA ALA A 140 10.73 8.81 -5.34
C ALA A 140 10.74 9.97 -4.33
N ARG A 141 11.56 10.99 -4.61
CA ARG A 141 11.98 12.03 -3.65
C ARG A 141 10.82 12.80 -3.01
N ASN A 142 9.71 12.95 -3.74
CA ASN A 142 8.54 13.71 -3.30
C ASN A 142 7.41 12.83 -2.75
N PHE A 143 7.56 11.50 -2.77
CA PHE A 143 6.51 10.60 -2.33
C PHE A 143 6.22 10.75 -0.83
N ASN A 144 4.94 10.95 -0.50
CA ASN A 144 4.46 11.00 0.89
C ASN A 144 2.94 10.70 0.99
N GLN A 145 2.37 9.91 0.07
CA GLN A 145 0.96 9.54 0.13
C GLN A 145 0.70 8.50 1.24
N PRO A 146 -0.47 8.52 1.91
CA PRO A 146 -0.75 7.59 2.99
C PRO A 146 -0.88 6.14 2.48
N ILE A 147 0.01 5.26 2.96
CA ILE A 147 0.04 3.82 2.62
C ILE A 147 -0.03 2.92 3.86
N GLY A 148 -0.35 3.51 5.03
CA GLY A 148 -0.44 2.78 6.29
C GLY A 148 -1.48 1.65 6.27
N ASN A 149 -2.49 1.73 5.42
CA ASN A 149 -3.56 0.73 5.33
C ASN A 149 -3.21 -0.50 4.48
N TRP A 150 -2.05 -0.52 3.84
CA TRP A 150 -1.65 -1.66 3.00
C TRP A 150 -1.45 -2.94 3.81
N ASN A 151 -1.88 -4.06 3.24
CA ASN A 151 -1.65 -5.38 3.82
C ASN A 151 -0.27 -5.89 3.39
N THR A 152 0.69 -5.91 4.30
CA THR A 152 2.06 -6.38 4.05
C THR A 152 2.31 -7.81 4.52
N SER A 153 1.28 -8.54 4.98
CA SER A 153 1.45 -9.81 5.68
C SER A 153 2.07 -10.94 4.85
N LYS A 154 2.08 -10.82 3.52
CA LYS A 154 2.74 -11.77 2.61
C LYS A 154 4.05 -11.25 2.01
N VAL A 155 4.45 -10.02 2.31
CA VAL A 155 5.66 -9.42 1.76
C VAL A 155 6.88 -10.12 2.36
N GLU A 156 7.74 -10.64 1.49
CA GLU A 156 9.00 -11.28 1.85
C GLU A 156 10.21 -10.37 1.57
N ASN A 157 10.09 -9.43 0.63
CA ASN A 157 11.18 -8.52 0.27
C ASN A 157 10.74 -7.04 0.27
N MET A 158 11.43 -6.22 1.05
CA MET A 158 11.28 -4.76 1.13
C MET A 158 12.61 -4.02 0.94
N ASP A 159 13.62 -4.68 0.36
CA ASP A 159 14.93 -4.05 0.12
C ASP A 159 14.78 -2.80 -0.73
N HIS A 160 15.47 -1.73 -0.34
CA HIS A 160 15.43 -0.41 -0.97
C HIS A 160 14.04 0.23 -1.14
N MET A 161 12.96 -0.27 -0.51
CA MET A 161 11.58 0.16 -0.78
C MET A 161 11.39 1.68 -0.70
N PHE A 162 12.01 2.36 0.27
CA PHE A 162 11.99 3.82 0.44
C PHE A 162 13.39 4.44 0.31
N TYR A 163 14.33 3.74 -0.35
CA TYR A 163 15.68 4.24 -0.55
C TYR A 163 15.63 5.61 -1.23
N ARG A 164 16.19 6.65 -0.60
CA ARG A 164 16.16 8.04 -1.08
C ARG A 164 14.76 8.63 -1.34
N ALA A 165 13.70 8.08 -0.77
CA ALA A 165 12.36 8.68 -0.73
C ALA A 165 12.32 9.84 0.29
N ARG A 166 13.01 10.94 -0.04
CA ARG A 166 13.39 12.01 0.90
C ARG A 166 12.22 12.59 1.69
N SER A 167 11.05 12.69 1.07
CA SER A 167 9.87 13.33 1.66
C SER A 167 8.98 12.39 2.48
N PHE A 168 9.20 11.07 2.39
CA PHE A 168 8.33 10.08 2.98
C PHE A 168 8.36 10.14 4.52
N ASN A 169 7.19 10.26 5.14
CA ASN A 169 7.01 10.31 6.59
C ASN A 169 5.60 9.87 7.02
N GLN A 170 5.03 8.87 6.34
CA GLN A 170 3.68 8.37 6.65
C GLN A 170 3.71 7.26 7.72
N PRO A 171 2.69 7.17 8.58
CA PRO A 171 2.62 6.15 9.62
C PRO A 171 2.43 4.77 8.99
N ILE A 172 3.41 3.89 9.20
CA ILE A 172 3.43 2.49 8.71
C ILE A 172 3.72 1.50 9.85
N GLY A 173 3.63 1.95 11.11
CA GLY A 173 3.90 1.13 12.29
C GLY A 173 2.96 -0.07 12.46
N ASN A 174 1.81 -0.06 11.78
CA ASN A 174 0.82 -1.13 11.78
C ASN A 174 1.06 -2.22 10.73
N TRP A 175 2.07 -2.07 9.87
CA TRP A 175 2.43 -3.11 8.90
C TRP A 175 2.84 -4.42 9.59
N ASN A 176 2.33 -5.54 9.06
CA ASN A 176 2.79 -6.86 9.45
C ASN A 176 4.00 -7.23 8.60
N VAL A 177 5.19 -7.16 9.19
CA VAL A 177 6.46 -7.46 8.53
C VAL A 177 7.05 -8.82 8.93
N PHE A 178 6.27 -9.69 9.57
CA PHE A 178 6.77 -10.97 10.09
C PHE A 178 7.41 -11.84 9.01
N ASN A 179 6.89 -11.84 7.78
CA ASN A 179 7.42 -12.66 6.68
C ASN A 179 8.58 -12.00 5.91
N VAL A 180 8.93 -10.75 6.22
CA VAL A 180 9.99 -10.03 5.51
C VAL A 180 11.35 -10.62 5.86
N LYS A 181 12.11 -10.97 4.83
CA LYS A 181 13.47 -11.54 4.92
C LYS A 181 14.56 -10.51 4.65
N ASN A 182 14.26 -9.49 3.82
CA ASN A 182 15.24 -8.48 3.43
C ASN A 182 14.67 -7.07 3.58
N MET A 183 15.40 -6.22 4.32
CA MET A 183 15.17 -4.80 4.53
C MET A 183 16.44 -3.95 4.30
N ASP A 184 17.41 -4.48 3.55
CA ASP A 184 18.63 -3.72 3.23
C ASP A 184 18.27 -2.41 2.51
N TYR A 185 18.95 -1.32 2.88
CA TYR A 185 18.70 0.05 2.41
C TYR A 185 17.24 0.56 2.51
N MET A 186 16.33 -0.09 3.24
CA MET A 186 14.88 0.19 3.21
C MET A 186 14.55 1.69 3.39
N PHE A 187 15.21 2.38 4.34
CA PHE A 187 15.05 3.82 4.60
C PHE A 187 16.34 4.62 4.46
N ALA A 188 17.39 4.06 3.85
CA ALA A 188 18.62 4.80 3.61
C ALA A 188 18.33 6.00 2.69
N GLY A 189 18.65 7.22 3.15
CA GLY A 189 18.32 8.45 2.41
C GLY A 189 16.88 8.95 2.52
N ALA A 190 15.99 8.29 3.28
CA ALA A 190 14.63 8.78 3.57
C ALA A 190 14.66 9.81 4.73
N TYR A 191 15.25 10.97 4.46
CA TYR A 191 15.66 11.93 5.51
C TYR A 191 14.54 12.45 6.41
N ARG A 192 13.27 12.42 5.97
CA ARG A 192 12.14 12.91 6.77
C ARG A 192 11.42 11.81 7.55
N PHE A 193 11.75 10.54 7.34
CA PHE A 193 11.03 9.44 7.96
C PHE A 193 11.34 9.37 9.47
N ASN A 194 10.32 9.60 10.30
CA ASN A 194 10.41 9.57 11.75
C ASN A 194 9.09 9.08 12.38
N GLN A 195 8.66 7.88 11.99
CA GLN A 195 7.43 7.26 12.48
C GLN A 195 7.76 6.05 13.37
N PRO A 196 6.93 5.75 14.40
CA PRO A 196 7.14 4.59 15.26
C PRO A 196 6.99 3.29 14.48
N ILE A 197 8.09 2.55 14.34
CA ILE A 197 8.13 1.19 13.75
C ILE A 197 8.79 0.19 14.70
N ASN A 198 9.03 0.57 15.95
CA ASN A 198 9.62 -0.24 17.00
C ASN A 198 8.75 -1.43 17.44
N GLY A 199 7.47 -1.45 17.04
CA GLY A 199 6.55 -2.57 17.24
C GLY A 199 6.62 -3.66 16.17
N TRP A 200 7.39 -3.46 15.09
CA TRP A 200 7.53 -4.46 14.04
C TRP A 200 8.20 -5.75 14.55
N ASN A 201 7.60 -6.89 14.21
CA ASN A 201 8.21 -8.20 14.44
C ASN A 201 9.18 -8.54 13.30
N VAL A 202 10.46 -8.29 13.53
CA VAL A 202 11.56 -8.45 12.55
C VAL A 202 12.38 -9.73 12.74
N LEU A 203 11.82 -10.76 13.39
CA LEU A 203 12.54 -12.00 13.71
C LEU A 203 13.05 -12.75 12.47
N ASN A 204 12.35 -12.65 11.34
CA ASN A 204 12.72 -13.33 10.09
C ASN A 204 13.58 -12.48 9.15
N VAL A 205 13.93 -11.24 9.53
CA VAL A 205 14.79 -10.39 8.71
C VAL A 205 16.22 -10.89 8.79
N LEU A 206 16.77 -11.28 7.65
CA LEU A 206 18.12 -11.82 7.49
C LEU A 206 19.12 -10.73 7.10
N ASP A 207 18.70 -9.74 6.31
CA ASP A 207 19.52 -8.62 5.90
C ASP A 207 18.82 -7.28 6.18
N TYR A 208 19.54 -6.41 6.89
CA TYR A 208 19.16 -5.06 7.25
C TYR A 208 20.39 -4.13 7.29
N SER A 209 21.47 -4.53 6.59
CA SER A 209 22.81 -3.96 6.72
C SER A 209 22.85 -2.44 6.62
N ASN A 210 22.03 -1.86 5.75
CA ASN A 210 21.94 -0.42 5.53
C ASN A 210 20.54 0.14 5.77
N PHE A 211 19.77 -0.45 6.70
CA PHE A 211 18.36 -0.10 6.95
C PHE A 211 18.09 1.41 7.00
N ILE A 212 18.99 2.19 7.62
CA ILE A 212 19.00 3.65 7.62
C ILE A 212 20.41 4.19 7.37
N SER A 213 20.51 5.41 6.84
CA SER A 213 21.79 6.12 6.73
C SER A 213 22.13 6.92 8.00
N ALA A 214 23.40 7.31 8.15
CA ALA A 214 23.87 8.16 9.26
C ALA A 214 23.13 9.51 9.38
N THR A 215 22.55 9.98 8.28
CA THR A 215 21.77 11.23 8.18
C THR A 215 20.25 11.03 8.38
N SER A 216 19.81 9.86 8.82
CA SER A 216 18.39 9.58 9.07
C SER A 216 17.82 10.41 10.22
N ALA A 217 16.59 10.89 10.08
CA ALA A 217 15.83 11.54 11.15
C ALA A 217 15.09 10.54 12.06
N LEU A 218 15.17 9.23 11.79
CA LEU A 218 14.45 8.22 12.54
C LEU A 218 14.96 8.16 13.98
N ASN A 219 14.09 8.57 14.92
CA ASN A 219 14.40 8.53 16.34
C ASN A 219 14.80 7.10 16.76
N PRO A 220 15.92 6.91 17.49
CA PRO A 220 16.34 5.60 17.97
C PRO A 220 15.26 4.79 18.69
N GLN A 221 14.35 5.42 19.44
CA GLN A 221 13.26 4.73 20.14
C GLN A 221 12.20 4.14 19.20
N TYR A 222 12.13 4.64 17.96
CA TYR A 222 11.21 4.19 16.92
C TYR A 222 11.80 3.10 16.05
N LYS A 223 13.08 2.74 16.21
CA LYS A 223 13.72 1.71 15.40
C LYS A 223 13.27 0.30 15.80
N PRO A 224 13.10 -0.64 14.84
CA PRO A 224 12.88 -2.04 15.16
C PRO A 224 14.11 -2.63 15.87
N LYS A 225 13.90 -3.66 16.69
CA LYS A 225 14.97 -4.41 17.33
C LYS A 225 15.32 -5.62 16.46
N PHE A 226 16.29 -5.46 15.57
CA PHE A 226 16.80 -6.57 14.77
C PHE A 226 17.54 -7.57 15.63
N VAL A 227 17.36 -8.86 15.33
CA VAL A 227 18.11 -9.94 15.96
C VAL A 227 19.37 -10.19 15.14
N VAL A 228 20.53 -10.19 15.78
CA VAL A 228 21.77 -10.66 15.17
C VAL A 228 21.81 -12.18 15.36
N TYR A 229 21.63 -12.94 14.29
CA TYR A 229 21.90 -14.38 14.34
C TYR A 229 23.41 -14.58 14.30
N ASP A 230 24.00 -14.77 15.47
CA ASP A 230 25.40 -15.20 15.56
C ASP A 230 25.49 -16.71 15.25
N PHE A 231 25.82 -17.03 14.01
CA PHE A 231 26.07 -18.42 13.58
C PHE A 231 27.39 -18.99 14.13
N SER A 232 28.17 -18.23 14.91
CA SER A 232 29.42 -18.72 15.50
C SER A 232 29.24 -19.65 16.71
N ILE A 233 28.01 -19.80 17.23
CA ILE A 233 27.70 -20.76 18.31
C ILE A 233 27.38 -22.15 17.72
N GLY A 234 28.26 -22.64 16.87
CA GLY A 234 28.12 -23.88 16.12
C GLY A 234 29.31 -24.83 16.20
N LEU A 235 30.21 -24.67 17.18
CA LEU A 235 31.22 -25.67 17.53
C LEU A 235 31.45 -25.70 19.05
N LYS A 236 30.63 -26.49 19.74
CA LYS A 236 31.01 -27.11 21.03
C LYS A 236 30.85 -28.62 20.93
N LYS A 237 31.94 -29.29 20.56
CA LYS A 237 32.52 -30.43 21.27
C LYS A 237 33.93 -30.66 20.78
#